data_AF-A0A9D7VWF0-F1
#
_entry.id   AF-A0A9D7VWF0-F1
#
_cell.length_a   1.000
_cell.length_b   1.000
_cell.length_c   1.000
_cell.angle_alpha   90.00
_cell.angle_beta   90.00
_cell.angle_gamma   90.00
#
_symmetry.space_group_name_H-M   'P 1'
#
loop_
_entity.id
_entity.type
_entity.pdbx_description
1 polymer ?
#
loop_
_entity_poly.entity_id
_entity_poly.type
_entity_poly.pdbx_seq_one_letter_code
_entity_poly.pdbx_strand_id
1 'polypeptide(L)'
;MAAVLMCFLVGPERRPGSTICSLANSREQAALTFKEMAGICRATPKILEAVRIQDTAKRISYRKHDVTYEALSSDAKNAHGRTDVCAFWDEGHAETKDDLLEAIETGLNKSANTLLLSASTAGIGRTGPFWTKYEHAKR
;
A
#
# COMPACT_ATOMS: atom_id res chain seq x y z
N MET A 1 -1.72 -5.32 9.09
CA MET A 1 -0.96 -4.84 7.92
C MET A 1 -0.64 -3.36 7.98
N ALA A 2 -1.57 -2.52 8.48
CA ALA A 2 -1.31 -1.11 8.77
C ALA A 2 -0.03 -0.85 9.61
N ALA A 3 0.28 -1.68 10.60
CA ALA A 3 1.49 -1.51 11.42
C ALA A 3 2.80 -1.56 10.60
N VAL A 4 2.90 -2.46 9.61
CA VAL A 4 4.07 -2.53 8.73
C VAL A 4 4.18 -1.25 7.90
N LEU A 5 3.07 -0.79 7.30
CA LEU A 5 3.05 0.48 6.56
C LEU A 5 3.43 1.67 7.45
N MET A 6 3.04 1.67 8.73
CA MET A 6 3.45 2.70 9.69
C MET A 6 4.97 2.71 9.95
N CYS A 7 5.64 1.55 9.90
CA CYS A 7 7.10 1.47 9.99
C CYS A 7 7.79 2.23 8.84
N PHE A 8 7.21 2.18 7.63
CA PHE A 8 7.71 2.91 6.46
C PHE A 8 7.22 4.37 6.40
N LEU A 9 6.08 4.71 7.01
CA LEU A 9 5.57 6.08 7.01
C LEU A 9 6.30 6.97 8.03
N VAL A 10 6.29 6.56 9.30
CA VAL A 10 6.82 7.36 10.43
C VAL A 10 7.86 6.60 11.26
N GLY A 11 8.00 5.30 11.03
CA GLY A 11 8.89 4.42 11.80
C GLY A 11 10.32 4.36 11.27
N PRO A 12 11.07 3.30 11.61
CA PRO A 12 12.49 3.17 11.29
C PRO A 12 12.78 2.90 9.81
N GLU A 13 11.84 2.28 9.08
CA GLU A 13 11.99 1.95 7.66
C GLU A 13 11.66 3.13 6.72
N ARG A 14 11.35 4.30 7.28
CA ARG A 14 11.00 5.49 6.50
C ARG A 14 12.15 5.95 5.62
N ARG A 15 11.82 6.36 4.40
CA ARG A 15 12.78 6.93 3.45
C ARG A 15 12.32 8.33 3.04
N PRO A 16 13.15 9.37 3.21
CA PRO A 16 12.74 10.72 2.83
C PRO A 16 12.30 10.82 1.37
N GLY A 17 11.19 11.53 1.12
CA GLY A 17 10.63 11.72 -0.23
C GLY A 17 10.01 10.47 -0.86
N SER A 18 9.86 9.38 -0.10
CA SER A 18 9.27 8.14 -0.61
C SER A 18 7.75 8.13 -0.52
N THR A 19 7.14 7.26 -1.33
CA THR A 19 5.72 6.94 -1.20
C THR A 19 5.54 5.51 -0.69
N ILE A 20 4.38 5.25 -0.09
CA ILE A 20 3.90 3.91 0.24
C ILE A 20 2.43 3.80 -0.14
N CYS A 21 1.92 2.60 -0.35
CA CYS A 21 0.53 2.42 -0.72
C CYS A 21 -0.10 1.14 -0.19
N SER A 22 -1.44 1.13 -0.19
CA SER A 22 -2.22 -0.11 -0.15
C SER A 22 -3.01 -0.26 -1.44
N LEU A 23 -3.30 -1.49 -1.84
CA LEU A 23 -3.96 -1.86 -3.07
C LEU A 23 -5.11 -2.79 -2.74
N ALA A 24 -6.27 -2.55 -3.33
CA ALA A 24 -7.42 -3.43 -3.22
C ALA A 24 -8.29 -3.34 -4.47
N ASN A 25 -9.11 -4.38 -4.68
CA ASN A 25 -10.03 -4.49 -5.82
C ASN A 25 -11.07 -3.37 -5.89
N SER A 26 -11.41 -2.75 -4.76
CA SER A 26 -12.50 -1.79 -4.63
C SER A 26 -12.12 -0.64 -3.72
N ARG A 27 -12.78 0.51 -3.91
CA ARG A 27 -12.57 1.71 -3.08
C ARG A 27 -12.95 1.49 -1.62
N GLU A 28 -13.91 0.62 -1.35
CA GLU A 28 -14.36 0.30 0.00
C GLU A 28 -13.29 -0.51 0.73
N GLN A 29 -12.76 -1.56 0.08
CA GLN A 29 -11.66 -2.35 0.63
C GLN A 29 -10.39 -1.51 0.82
N ALA A 30 -10.05 -0.66 -0.16
CA ALA A 30 -8.93 0.27 -0.04
C ALA A 30 -9.10 1.24 1.17
N ALA A 31 -10.34 1.57 1.53
CA ALA A 31 -10.59 2.42 2.70
C ALA A 31 -10.30 1.72 4.03
N LEU A 32 -10.32 0.39 4.11
CA LEU A 32 -10.07 -0.34 5.35
C LEU A 32 -8.64 -0.12 5.83
N THR A 33 -7.64 -0.38 4.98
CA THR A 33 -6.23 -0.18 5.35
C THR A 33 -5.95 1.28 5.71
N PHE A 34 -6.52 2.24 4.97
CA PHE A 34 -6.42 3.65 5.33
C PHE A 34 -7.03 3.95 6.71
N LYS A 35 -8.24 3.43 7.00
CA LYS A 35 -8.91 3.62 8.29
C LYS A 35 -8.08 3.08 9.44
N GLU A 36 -7.46 1.91 9.28
CA GLU A 36 -6.55 1.33 10.28
C GLU A 36 -5.35 2.24 10.53
N MET A 37 -4.64 2.67 9.48
CA MET A 37 -3.48 3.55 9.61
C MET A 37 -3.85 4.90 10.23
N ALA A 38 -4.95 5.51 9.78
CA ALA A 38 -5.47 6.75 10.35
C ALA A 38 -5.89 6.57 11.81
N GLY A 39 -6.45 5.42 12.17
CA GLY A 39 -6.76 5.02 13.55
C GLY A 39 -5.52 4.98 14.43
N ILE A 40 -4.43 4.33 13.96
CA ILE A 40 -3.14 4.30 14.67
C ILE A 40 -2.61 5.72 14.88
N CYS A 41 -2.66 6.56 13.84
CA CYS A 41 -2.22 7.95 13.93
C CYS A 41 -3.05 8.72 14.97
N ARG A 42 -4.38 8.65 14.90
CA ARG A 42 -5.31 9.35 15.80
C ARG A 42 -5.19 8.88 17.25
N ALA A 43 -4.90 7.60 17.48
CA ALA A 43 -4.69 7.03 18.81
C ALA A 43 -3.33 7.40 19.42
N THR A 44 -2.39 7.94 18.63
CA THR A 44 -1.01 8.23 19.07
C THR A 44 -0.70 9.72 18.93
N PRO A 45 -0.83 10.54 19.99
CA PRO A 45 -0.71 12.00 19.90
C PRO A 45 0.56 12.50 19.20
N LYS A 46 1.72 11.92 19.52
CA LYS A 46 3.01 12.29 18.90
C LYS A 46 3.04 12.03 17.38
N ILE A 47 2.36 10.99 16.90
CA ILE A 47 2.27 10.69 15.47
C ILE A 47 1.26 11.64 14.82
N LEU A 48 0.10 11.86 15.48
CA LEU A 48 -0.94 12.74 14.96
C LEU A 48 -0.43 14.15 14.68
N GLU A 49 0.41 14.70 15.57
CA GLU A 49 1.05 16.02 15.39
C GLU A 49 2.02 16.06 14.19
N ALA A 50 2.65 14.92 13.88
CA ALA A 50 3.64 14.80 12.82
C ALA A 50 3.01 14.63 11.43
N VAL A 51 1.83 14.03 11.33
CA VAL A 51 1.21 13.66 10.06
C VAL A 51 0.04 14.56 9.67
N ARG A 52 -0.26 14.61 8.37
CA ARG A 52 -1.50 15.17 7.83
C ARG A 52 -2.35 14.04 7.30
N ILE A 53 -3.55 13.88 7.83
CA ILE A 53 -4.53 12.90 7.35
C ILE A 53 -5.50 13.62 6.41
N GLN A 54 -5.74 13.03 5.24
CA GLN A 54 -6.69 13.51 4.25
C GLN A 54 -7.71 12.40 3.96
N ASP A 55 -8.81 12.36 4.73
CA ASP A 55 -9.80 11.28 4.66
C ASP A 55 -10.43 11.10 3.26
N THR A 56 -10.82 12.19 2.60
CA THR A 56 -11.43 12.15 1.26
C THR A 56 -10.49 11.53 0.23
N ALA A 57 -9.21 11.86 0.31
CA ALA A 57 -8.18 11.35 -0.60
C ALA A 57 -7.58 10.01 -0.12
N LYS A 58 -7.97 9.52 1.06
CA LYS A 58 -7.40 8.34 1.73
C LYS A 58 -5.87 8.37 1.75
N ARG A 59 -5.33 9.52 2.13
CA ARG A 59 -3.90 9.83 2.11
C ARG A 59 -3.41 10.27 3.49
N ILE A 60 -2.21 9.85 3.87
CA ILE A 60 -1.54 10.29 5.09
C ILE A 60 -0.13 10.73 4.71
N SER A 61 0.27 11.95 5.08
CA SER A 61 1.62 12.46 4.78
C SER A 61 2.38 12.86 6.03
N TYR A 62 3.64 12.43 6.12
CA TYR A 62 4.57 12.82 7.17
C TYR A 62 5.44 13.99 6.70
N ARG A 63 5.12 15.19 7.17
CA ARG A 63 5.68 16.45 6.64
C ARG A 63 7.19 16.57 6.80
N LYS A 64 7.76 16.09 7.91
CA LYS A 64 9.19 16.26 8.23
C LYS A 64 10.11 15.54 7.24
N HIS A 65 9.67 14.40 6.73
CA HIS A 65 10.46 13.55 5.84
C HIS A 65 9.83 13.41 4.45
N ASP A 66 8.74 14.13 4.17
CA ASP A 66 8.00 14.07 2.91
C ASP A 66 7.63 12.63 2.48
N VAL A 67 7.18 11.83 3.45
CA VAL A 67 6.74 10.46 3.18
C VAL A 67 5.23 10.41 3.07
N THR A 68 4.69 9.79 2.03
CA THR A 68 3.24 9.79 1.79
C THR A 68 2.69 8.38 1.60
N TYR A 69 1.67 8.05 2.37
CA TYR A 69 0.80 6.89 2.17
C TYR A 69 -0.44 7.25 1.35
N GLU A 70 -0.84 6.38 0.43
CA GLU A 70 -2.11 6.48 -0.29
C GLU A 70 -2.78 5.11 -0.49
N ALA A 71 -4.08 5.04 -0.26
CA ALA A 71 -4.87 3.86 -0.59
C ALA A 71 -5.33 3.92 -2.06
N LEU A 72 -4.91 2.93 -2.84
CA LEU A 72 -5.19 2.78 -4.26
C LEU A 72 -6.24 1.68 -4.47
N SER A 73 -7.09 1.88 -5.48
CA SER A 73 -8.04 0.88 -5.97
C SER A 73 -7.79 0.62 -7.44
N SER A 74 -8.29 -0.47 -7.99
CA SER A 74 -8.16 -0.82 -9.43
C SER A 74 -8.70 0.23 -10.39
N ASP A 75 -9.59 1.12 -9.93
CA ASP A 75 -10.07 2.28 -10.71
C ASP A 75 -9.09 3.46 -10.78
N ALA A 76 -7.99 3.42 -10.04
CA ALA A 76 -7.06 4.54 -9.93
C ALA A 76 -6.15 4.63 -11.16
N LYS A 77 -6.42 5.61 -12.04
CA LYS A 77 -5.63 5.87 -13.25
C LYS A 77 -4.18 6.32 -13.00
N ASN A 78 -3.82 6.65 -11.76
CA ASN A 78 -2.56 7.33 -11.41
C ASN A 78 -1.56 6.44 -10.63
N ALA A 79 -1.54 5.13 -10.88
CA ALA A 79 -0.56 4.23 -10.25
C ALA A 79 0.85 4.38 -10.85
N HIS A 80 0.97 4.81 -12.12
CA HIS A 80 2.25 5.00 -12.78
C HIS A 80 2.98 6.26 -12.28
N GLY A 81 4.31 6.20 -12.22
CA GLY A 81 5.16 7.34 -11.84
C GLY A 81 5.45 7.45 -10.34
N ARG A 82 4.87 6.58 -9.51
CA ARG A 82 5.16 6.51 -8.08
C ARG A 82 6.56 5.93 -7.81
N THR A 83 7.11 6.28 -6.65
CA THR A 83 8.38 5.74 -6.13
C THR A 83 8.06 5.08 -4.79
N ASP A 84 7.19 4.07 -4.85
CA ASP A 84 6.76 3.37 -3.67
C ASP A 84 7.92 2.54 -3.12
N VAL A 85 8.14 2.61 -1.80
CA VAL A 85 9.17 1.79 -1.11
C VAL A 85 8.55 0.63 -0.33
N CYS A 86 7.25 0.71 -0.09
CA CYS A 86 6.45 -0.36 0.48
C CYS A 86 5.02 -0.30 -0.08
N ALA A 87 4.50 -1.47 -0.47
CA ALA A 87 3.13 -1.64 -0.92
C ALA A 87 2.48 -2.83 -0.20
N PHE A 88 1.21 -2.66 0.17
CA PHE A 88 0.38 -3.74 0.70
C PHE A 88 -0.77 -4.06 -0.26
N TRP A 89 -0.88 -5.29 -0.72
CA TRP A 89 -1.96 -5.74 -1.58
C TRP A 89 -2.88 -6.70 -0.82
N ASP A 90 -4.10 -6.25 -0.56
CA ASP A 90 -5.11 -7.03 0.17
C ASP A 90 -6.13 -7.66 -0.78
N GLU A 91 -6.68 -8.80 -0.38
CA GLU A 91 -7.64 -9.59 -1.14
C GLU A 91 -7.23 -9.87 -2.60
N GLY A 92 -5.94 -10.15 -2.85
CA GLY A 92 -5.42 -10.26 -4.21
C GLY A 92 -6.13 -11.28 -5.11
N HIS A 93 -6.74 -12.33 -4.55
CA HIS A 93 -7.56 -13.29 -5.31
C HIS A 93 -8.77 -12.67 -6.04
N ALA A 94 -9.26 -11.52 -5.57
CA ALA A 94 -10.41 -10.84 -6.15
C ALA A 94 -10.04 -9.87 -7.28
N GLU A 95 -8.74 -9.66 -7.50
CA GLU A 95 -8.25 -8.83 -8.60
C GLU A 95 -8.32 -9.59 -9.92
N THR A 96 -8.86 -8.94 -10.96
CA THR A 96 -9.03 -9.55 -12.29
C THR A 96 -8.06 -9.00 -13.33
N LYS A 97 -7.35 -7.90 -13.01
CA LYS A 97 -6.44 -7.20 -13.93
C LYS A 97 -5.07 -7.04 -13.30
N ASP A 98 -4.03 -7.20 -14.11
CA ASP A 98 -2.64 -7.06 -13.67
C ASP A 98 -2.17 -5.59 -13.60
N ASP A 99 -2.80 -4.67 -14.36
CA ASP A 99 -2.35 -3.28 -14.57
C ASP A 99 -1.93 -2.55 -13.28
N LEU A 100 -2.76 -2.64 -12.23
CA LEU A 100 -2.50 -1.95 -10.97
C LEU A 100 -1.29 -2.55 -10.25
N LEU A 101 -1.19 -3.88 -10.22
CA LEU A 101 -0.08 -4.59 -9.61
C LEU A 101 1.22 -4.33 -10.36
N GLU A 102 1.20 -4.42 -11.69
CA GLU A 102 2.37 -4.14 -12.54
C GLU A 102 2.87 -2.70 -12.37
N ALA A 103 1.96 -1.72 -12.27
CA ALA A 103 2.33 -0.33 -12.02
C ALA A 103 3.07 -0.16 -10.69
N ILE A 104 2.62 -0.82 -9.63
CA ILE A 104 3.27 -0.79 -8.33
C ILE A 104 4.60 -1.53 -8.34
N GLU A 105 4.66 -2.72 -8.94
CA GLU A 105 5.93 -3.47 -9.02
C GLU A 105 6.97 -2.69 -9.81
N THR A 106 6.57 -2.02 -10.88
CA THR A 106 7.42 -1.08 -11.61
C THR A 106 7.91 0.05 -10.70
N GLY A 107 7.04 0.59 -9.84
CA GLY A 107 7.40 1.61 -8.83
C GLY A 107 8.41 1.10 -7.81
N LEU A 108 8.19 -0.10 -7.26
CA LEU A 108 9.06 -0.74 -6.27
C LEU A 108 10.44 -1.02 -6.86
N ASN A 109 10.51 -1.49 -8.12
CA ASN A 109 11.78 -1.79 -8.80
C ASN A 109 12.68 -0.58 -9.07
N LYS A 110 12.19 0.66 -8.88
CA LYS A 110 13.01 1.88 -9.02
C LYS A 110 13.98 2.09 -7.86
N SER A 111 13.78 1.41 -6.73
CA SER A 111 14.60 1.57 -5.53
C SER A 111 15.05 0.21 -5.01
N ALA A 112 16.23 0.16 -4.40
CA ALA A 112 16.66 -1.05 -3.71
C ALA A 112 15.88 -1.27 -2.40
N ASN A 113 15.83 -2.51 -1.91
CA ASN A 113 15.27 -2.89 -0.61
C ASN A 113 13.80 -2.49 -0.43
N THR A 114 12.96 -2.60 -1.46
CA THR A 114 11.52 -2.33 -1.36
C THR A 114 10.74 -3.56 -0.91
N LEU A 115 9.54 -3.35 -0.36
CA LEU A 115 8.70 -4.44 0.14
C LEU A 115 7.32 -4.45 -0.53
N LEU A 116 6.96 -5.55 -1.19
CA LEU A 116 5.57 -5.87 -1.53
C LEU A 116 5.07 -6.92 -0.54
N LEU A 117 4.07 -6.56 0.26
CA LEU A 117 3.34 -7.49 1.11
C LEU A 117 2.00 -7.80 0.46
N SER A 118 1.69 -9.07 0.24
CA SER A 118 0.39 -9.49 -0.29
C SER A 118 -0.31 -10.42 0.69
N ALA A 119 -1.61 -10.20 0.88
CA ALA A 119 -2.49 -11.04 1.67
C ALA A 119 -3.74 -11.37 0.86
N SER A 120 -4.20 -12.61 0.99
CA SER A 120 -5.44 -13.04 0.36
C SER A 120 -6.01 -14.24 1.11
N THR A 121 -7.32 -14.37 1.09
CA THR A 121 -8.01 -15.61 1.44
C THR A 121 -7.86 -16.61 0.29
N ALA A 122 -7.96 -17.90 0.63
CA ALA A 122 -7.98 -18.97 -0.37
C ALA A 122 -9.29 -18.91 -1.17
N GLY A 123 -9.22 -18.46 -2.42
CA GLY A 123 -10.35 -18.47 -3.36
C GLY A 123 -10.46 -19.77 -4.15
N ILE A 124 -11.57 -19.93 -4.89
CA ILE A 124 -11.80 -21.04 -5.82
C ILE A 124 -11.14 -20.69 -7.16
N GLY A 125 -9.85 -21.01 -7.33
CA GLY A 125 -9.18 -20.84 -8.62
C GLY A 125 -7.66 -20.76 -8.51
N ARG A 126 -6.96 -21.37 -9.48
CA ARG A 126 -5.50 -21.26 -9.69
C ARG A 126 -5.20 -20.35 -10.89
N THR A 127 -5.94 -19.25 -10.99
CA THR A 127 -5.97 -18.36 -12.14
C THR A 127 -5.87 -16.91 -11.66
N GLY A 128 -5.29 -16.03 -12.47
CA GLY A 128 -5.22 -14.59 -12.22
C GLY A 128 -3.93 -14.09 -11.54
N PRO A 129 -3.83 -12.77 -11.31
CA PRO A 129 -2.60 -12.09 -10.90
C PRO A 129 -2.00 -12.67 -9.61
N PHE A 130 -2.86 -12.94 -8.62
CA PHE A 130 -2.42 -13.40 -7.30
C PHE A 130 -1.85 -14.81 -7.32
N TRP A 131 -2.41 -15.72 -8.15
CA TRP A 131 -1.89 -17.08 -8.28
C TRP A 131 -0.48 -17.08 -8.89
N THR A 132 -0.23 -16.25 -9.90
CA THR A 132 1.10 -16.08 -10.49
C THR A 132 2.13 -15.64 -9.44
N LYS A 133 1.76 -14.69 -8.57
CA LYS A 133 2.64 -14.24 -7.47
C LYS A 133 2.84 -15.30 -6.39
N TYR A 134 1.78 -16.04 -6.05
CA TYR A 134 1.86 -17.14 -5.09
C TYR A 134 2.82 -18.24 -5.58
N GLU A 135 2.71 -18.65 -6.84
CA GLU A 135 3.61 -19.66 -7.43
C GLU A 135 5.06 -19.18 -7.51
N HIS A 136 5.28 -17.89 -7.80
CA HIS A 136 6.62 -17.29 -7.79
C HIS A 136 7.23 -17.31 -6.38
N ALA A 137 6.47 -16.89 -5.36
CA ALA A 137 6.93 -16.81 -3.97
C ALA A 137 7.18 -18.17 -3.30
N LYS A 138 6.65 -19.26 -3.89
CA LYS A 138 6.82 -20.63 -3.39
C LYS A 138 8.16 -21.27 -3.76
N ARG A 139 8.85 -20.72 -4.75
CA ARG A 139 10.14 -21.21 -5.25
C ARG A 139 11.28 -20.64 -4.43
#